data_AF-A0A2N2CML8-F1
#
_entry.id   AF-A0A2N2CML8-F1
#
_cell.length_a   1.000
_cell.length_b   1.000
_cell.length_c   1.000
_cell.angle_alpha   90.00
_cell.angle_beta   90.00
_cell.angle_gamma   90.00
#
_symmetry.space_group_name_H-M   'P 1'
#
loop_
_entity.id
_entity.type
_entity.pdbx_description
1 polymer ?
#
loop_
_entity_poly.entity_id
_entity_poly.type
_entity_poly.pdbx_seq_one_letter_code
_entity_poly.pdbx_strand_id
1 'polypeptide(L)'
;MSNKLFDVNTVYSTHVQNDGWKPEVRNGVDAGTTGQSKRLEAFKLKLEVPDGLEVKVMKRAHVEEFGWLDPVYGDDDICGTVGLGKELQAIQLQLYGKDAGQYEIWFQLHVRNKGWMNWMSGGELAGTVGLALQAEDIRIMVFKKGVSLKTDGVVGFVEYVAPPAQDPVANANMAGKYFSWAELACDCAKPEYGFGWCDGYPEQDLKNQNAPYLIDILDRLREYLGAMIIVTSMIRCGDCNDHWGGISGSYHTSWQAADIVVPGFTPYEVAVAANELTGCGARYYRSSGFTHLEPPGCGVYCQE
;
A
#
# COMPACT_ATOMS: atom_id res chain seq x y z
N MET A 1 -2.32 8.43 -33.02
CA MET A 1 -3.00 7.17 -32.69
C MET A 1 -3.63 7.38 -31.31
N SER A 2 -4.94 7.32 -31.19
CA SER A 2 -5.64 7.63 -29.93
C SER A 2 -5.44 6.50 -28.92
N ASN A 3 -5.00 6.84 -27.72
CA ASN A 3 -4.87 5.89 -26.62
C ASN A 3 -6.29 5.58 -26.11
N LYS A 4 -6.84 4.41 -26.47
CA LYS A 4 -8.23 3.97 -26.21
C LYS A 4 -8.57 3.69 -24.73
N LEU A 5 -7.76 4.18 -23.79
CA LEU A 5 -7.88 3.88 -22.37
C LEU A 5 -8.53 5.02 -21.57
N PHE A 6 -8.38 6.25 -22.04
CA PHE A 6 -8.89 7.46 -21.40
C PHE A 6 -9.77 8.25 -22.37
N ASP A 7 -11.08 8.04 -22.29
CA ASP A 7 -12.05 8.86 -23.03
C ASP A 7 -12.17 10.25 -22.38
N VAL A 8 -12.15 10.32 -21.05
CA VAL A 8 -12.06 11.57 -20.27
C VAL A 8 -10.66 11.68 -19.69
N ASN A 9 -9.96 12.78 -19.96
CA ASN A 9 -8.59 12.98 -19.49
C ASN A 9 -8.54 13.97 -18.33
N THR A 10 -7.77 13.65 -17.29
CA THR A 10 -7.44 14.60 -16.24
C THR A 10 -6.25 15.44 -16.69
N VAL A 11 -6.31 16.74 -16.47
CA VAL A 11 -5.20 17.65 -16.65
C VAL A 11 -5.05 18.46 -15.38
N TYR A 12 -3.90 18.36 -14.72
CA TYR A 12 -3.71 18.93 -13.39
C TYR A 12 -2.28 19.43 -13.17
N SER A 13 -2.15 20.38 -12.26
CA SER A 13 -0.89 20.94 -11.80
C SER A 13 -0.96 21.22 -10.31
N THR A 14 0.20 21.32 -9.67
CA THR A 14 0.31 21.63 -8.24
C THR A 14 1.17 22.85 -8.00
N HIS A 15 0.84 23.57 -6.92
CA HIS A 15 1.66 24.64 -6.38
C HIS A 15 2.51 24.06 -5.25
N VAL A 16 3.82 24.00 -5.47
CA VAL A 16 4.79 23.41 -4.55
C VAL A 16 5.52 24.53 -3.81
N GLN A 17 5.75 24.32 -2.51
CA GLN A 17 6.53 25.24 -1.68
C GLN A 17 7.86 25.63 -2.36
N ASN A 18 8.14 26.94 -2.40
CA ASN A 18 9.33 27.58 -3.00
C ASN A 18 9.48 27.40 -4.52
N ASP A 19 8.78 26.46 -5.14
CA ASP A 19 8.87 26.17 -6.58
C ASP A 19 7.71 26.79 -7.37
N GLY A 20 6.61 27.12 -6.71
CA GLY A 20 5.41 27.66 -7.35
C GLY A 20 4.63 26.61 -8.13
N TRP A 21 3.88 27.07 -9.14
CA TRP A 21 3.14 26.18 -10.05
C TRP A 21 4.08 25.34 -10.91
N LYS A 22 3.95 24.02 -10.82
CA LYS A 22 4.64 23.06 -11.69
C LYS A 22 3.90 22.92 -13.03
N PRO A 23 4.56 22.41 -14.09
CA PRO A 23 3.89 22.14 -15.37
C PRO A 23 2.66 21.25 -15.24
N GLU A 24 1.67 21.43 -16.12
CA GLU A 24 0.52 20.54 -16.19
C GLU A 24 0.95 19.12 -16.59
N VAL A 25 0.38 18.15 -15.91
CA VAL A 25 0.50 16.72 -16.22
C VAL A 25 -0.88 16.13 -16.46
N ARG A 26 -0.91 14.86 -16.87
CA ARG A 26 -2.14 14.18 -17.29
C ARG A 26 -2.21 12.79 -16.69
N ASN A 27 -3.42 12.30 -16.44
CA ASN A 27 -3.76 10.89 -16.23
C ASN A 27 -2.72 10.10 -15.42
N GLY A 28 -2.70 10.29 -14.11
CA GLY A 28 -1.90 9.48 -13.19
C GLY A 28 -0.41 9.80 -13.15
N VAL A 29 0.08 10.75 -13.94
CA VAL A 29 1.46 11.26 -13.83
C VAL A 29 1.62 12.07 -12.54
N ASP A 30 2.76 11.91 -11.87
CA ASP A 30 3.10 12.60 -10.63
C ASP A 30 3.10 14.13 -10.82
N ALA A 31 2.43 14.84 -9.92
CA ALA A 31 2.37 16.29 -9.89
C ALA A 31 2.82 16.81 -8.52
N GLY A 32 4.12 16.84 -8.30
CA GLY A 32 4.69 17.33 -7.05
C GLY A 32 6.16 17.04 -6.95
N THR A 33 6.61 16.76 -5.72
CA THR A 33 8.00 16.47 -5.41
C THR A 33 8.09 15.36 -4.37
N THR A 34 7.69 14.15 -4.76
CA THR A 34 7.81 12.92 -3.96
C THR A 34 9.17 12.83 -3.25
N GLY A 35 9.15 12.74 -1.91
CA GLY A 35 10.34 12.48 -1.08
C GLY A 35 11.30 13.67 -0.91
N GLN A 36 10.97 14.84 -1.47
CA GLN A 36 11.83 16.03 -1.38
C GLN A 36 11.49 16.92 -0.17
N SER A 37 10.57 16.50 0.70
CA SER A 37 10.14 17.25 1.89
C SER A 37 9.49 18.61 1.61
N LYS A 38 9.10 18.91 0.36
CA LYS A 38 8.37 20.13 -0.01
C LYS A 38 6.87 19.87 -0.02
N ARG A 39 6.09 20.74 0.64
CA ARG A 39 4.63 20.62 0.69
C ARG A 39 3.99 21.05 -0.63
N LEU A 40 2.85 20.43 -0.93
CA LEU A 40 1.83 21.01 -1.78
C LEU A 40 1.07 22.07 -0.98
N GLU A 41 0.76 23.20 -1.62
CA GLU A 41 -0.08 24.26 -1.04
C GLU A 41 -1.45 24.32 -1.73
N ALA A 42 -1.50 24.03 -3.03
CA ALA A 42 -2.71 23.97 -3.83
C ALA A 42 -2.56 23.09 -5.08
N PHE A 43 -3.69 22.79 -5.73
CA PHE A 43 -3.72 22.16 -7.04
C PHE A 43 -4.82 22.77 -7.93
N LYS A 44 -4.66 22.56 -9.24
CA LYS A 44 -5.71 22.76 -10.26
C LYS A 44 -5.95 21.44 -10.95
N LEU A 45 -7.21 21.20 -11.31
CA LEU A 45 -7.62 20.02 -12.06
C LEU A 45 -8.78 20.40 -12.95
N LYS A 46 -8.65 20.08 -14.24
CA LYS A 46 -9.70 20.16 -15.26
C LYS A 46 -9.86 18.80 -15.94
N LEU A 47 -11.03 18.58 -16.52
CA LEU A 47 -11.31 17.40 -17.33
C LEU A 47 -11.39 17.79 -18.81
N GLU A 48 -10.63 17.10 -19.65
CA GLU A 48 -10.86 17.13 -21.10
C GLU A 48 -11.83 16.02 -21.46
N VAL A 49 -13.03 16.43 -21.84
CA VAL A 49 -14.19 15.56 -22.06
C VAL A 49 -14.54 15.54 -23.55
N PRO A 50 -14.83 14.37 -24.15
CA PRO A 50 -15.25 14.29 -25.55
C PRO A 50 -16.55 15.05 -25.82
N ASP A 51 -16.68 15.57 -27.04
CA ASP A 51 -17.89 16.26 -27.48
C ASP A 51 -19.15 15.42 -27.24
N GLY A 52 -20.17 16.05 -26.66
CA GLY A 52 -21.45 15.42 -26.38
C GLY A 52 -21.55 14.66 -25.04
N LEU A 53 -20.47 14.58 -24.27
CA LEU A 53 -20.49 14.09 -22.89
C LEU A 53 -20.46 15.25 -21.89
N GLU A 54 -21.20 15.11 -20.78
CA GLU A 54 -21.16 16.06 -19.67
C GLU A 54 -20.65 15.38 -18.38
N VAL A 55 -19.33 15.48 -18.17
CA VAL A 55 -18.63 15.04 -16.96
C VAL A 55 -17.82 16.21 -16.41
N LYS A 56 -17.98 16.51 -15.13
CA LYS A 56 -17.31 17.61 -14.41
C LYS A 56 -16.76 17.07 -13.09
N VAL A 57 -15.88 17.83 -12.44
CA VAL A 57 -15.24 17.42 -11.18
C VAL A 57 -15.36 18.49 -10.10
N MET A 58 -15.88 18.11 -8.94
CA MET A 58 -15.80 18.89 -7.72
C MET A 58 -14.47 18.58 -7.04
N LYS A 59 -13.80 19.62 -6.54
CA LYS A 59 -12.51 19.56 -5.87
C LYS A 59 -12.63 20.18 -4.49
N ARG A 60 -12.08 19.54 -3.46
CA ARG A 60 -12.01 20.10 -2.11
C ARG A 60 -10.66 19.76 -1.49
N ALA A 61 -10.10 20.71 -0.73
CA ALA A 61 -8.84 20.54 -0.03
C ALA A 61 -9.02 20.76 1.48
N HIS A 62 -8.32 19.95 2.27
CA HIS A 62 -8.07 20.20 3.67
C HIS A 62 -6.69 20.84 3.81
N VAL A 63 -6.66 22.04 4.37
CA VAL A 63 -5.45 22.85 4.52
C VAL A 63 -5.16 23.07 6.00
N GLU A 64 -3.88 23.03 6.35
CA GLU A 64 -3.39 23.38 7.68
C GLU A 64 -4.02 24.68 8.20
N GLU A 65 -4.42 24.68 9.48
CA GLU A 65 -5.12 25.75 10.19
C GLU A 65 -6.50 26.16 9.67
N PHE A 66 -6.82 25.92 8.40
CA PHE A 66 -8.12 26.26 7.80
C PHE A 66 -9.11 25.09 7.79
N GLY A 67 -8.61 23.86 7.91
CA GLY A 67 -9.42 22.66 7.77
C GLY A 67 -9.92 22.49 6.33
N TRP A 68 -11.11 21.93 6.18
CA TRP A 68 -11.75 21.76 4.89
C TRP A 68 -12.25 23.10 4.33
N LEU A 69 -11.67 23.53 3.21
CA LEU A 69 -12.13 24.70 2.46
C LEU A 69 -13.45 24.41 1.71
N ASP A 70 -14.10 25.45 1.19
CA ASP A 70 -15.30 25.27 0.37
C ASP A 70 -15.01 24.50 -0.94
N PRO A 71 -15.96 23.69 -1.43
CA PRO A 71 -15.83 22.99 -2.71
C PRO A 71 -15.64 23.93 -3.91
N VAL A 72 -14.80 23.51 -4.84
CA VAL A 72 -14.44 24.22 -6.07
C VAL A 72 -14.93 23.44 -7.29
N TYR A 73 -15.44 24.15 -8.30
CA TYR A 73 -16.12 23.53 -9.46
C TYR A 73 -15.57 23.97 -10.83
N GLY A 74 -14.92 25.14 -10.95
CA GLY A 74 -14.39 25.61 -12.23
C GLY A 74 -13.05 24.95 -12.58
N ASP A 75 -12.80 24.70 -13.87
CA ASP A 75 -11.63 23.97 -14.35
C ASP A 75 -10.27 24.62 -13.96
N ASP A 76 -10.18 25.95 -14.07
CA ASP A 76 -8.96 26.70 -13.75
C ASP A 76 -8.89 27.20 -12.30
N ASP A 77 -9.94 26.93 -11.51
CA ASP A 77 -10.02 27.38 -10.12
C ASP A 77 -9.02 26.63 -9.24
N ILE A 78 -8.40 27.38 -8.32
CA ILE A 78 -7.39 26.91 -7.38
C ILE A 78 -8.08 26.18 -6.21
N CYS A 79 -7.65 24.96 -5.92
CA CYS A 79 -8.08 24.20 -4.75
C CYS A 79 -6.92 24.12 -3.73
N GLY A 80 -7.06 24.81 -2.60
CA GLY A 80 -6.00 24.99 -1.59
C GLY A 80 -5.64 26.46 -1.40
N THR A 81 -4.40 26.75 -1.02
CA THR A 81 -3.90 28.11 -0.82
C THR A 81 -2.61 28.36 -1.61
N VAL A 82 -2.37 29.61 -2.01
CA VAL A 82 -1.14 29.98 -2.74
C VAL A 82 -0.46 31.12 -2.00
N GLY A 83 0.83 30.95 -1.69
CA GLY A 83 1.65 32.01 -1.08
C GLY A 83 1.38 32.28 0.40
N LEU A 84 0.48 31.52 1.04
CA LEU A 84 0.21 31.59 2.48
C LEU A 84 1.11 30.68 3.32
N GLY A 85 1.89 29.81 2.66
CA GLY A 85 2.80 28.90 3.34
C GLY A 85 2.11 27.75 4.08
N LYS A 86 0.83 27.47 3.80
CA LYS A 86 0.05 26.42 4.47
C LYS A 86 0.06 25.11 3.71
N GLU A 87 0.11 24.02 4.47
CA GLU A 87 0.17 22.66 3.94
C GLU A 87 -1.20 22.17 3.48
N LEU A 88 -1.28 21.68 2.24
CA LEU A 88 -2.37 20.80 1.83
C LEU A 88 -2.13 19.42 2.47
N GLN A 89 -3.13 18.92 3.20
CA GLN A 89 -3.02 17.70 4.00
C GLN A 89 -3.93 16.58 3.49
N ALA A 90 -5.09 16.93 2.93
CA ALA A 90 -6.00 15.98 2.31
C ALA A 90 -6.81 16.61 1.16
N ILE A 91 -7.39 15.78 0.31
CA ILE A 91 -8.30 16.19 -0.77
C ILE A 91 -9.53 15.28 -0.85
N GLN A 92 -10.57 15.80 -1.47
CA GLN A 92 -11.74 15.06 -1.91
C GLN A 92 -12.05 15.46 -3.36
N LEU A 93 -12.24 14.48 -4.24
CA LEU A 93 -12.69 14.70 -5.60
C LEU A 93 -13.98 13.93 -5.86
N GLN A 94 -14.92 14.52 -6.60
CA GLN A 94 -16.18 13.87 -6.96
C GLN A 94 -16.58 14.25 -8.38
N LEU A 95 -16.86 13.24 -9.22
CA LEU A 95 -17.44 13.50 -10.53
C LEU A 95 -18.93 13.86 -10.40
N TYR A 96 -19.37 14.79 -11.23
CA TYR A 96 -20.77 15.19 -11.38
C TYR A 96 -21.08 15.59 -12.83
N GLY A 97 -22.35 15.78 -13.16
CA GLY A 97 -22.81 16.01 -14.54
C GLY A 97 -23.66 14.86 -15.05
N LYS A 98 -24.31 15.05 -16.21
CA LYS A 98 -25.28 14.10 -16.77
C LYS A 98 -24.66 12.71 -17.01
N ASP A 99 -23.41 12.67 -17.45
CA ASP A 99 -22.73 11.43 -17.84
C ASP A 99 -21.72 10.93 -16.79
N ALA A 100 -21.57 11.63 -15.66
CA ALA A 100 -20.59 11.30 -14.62
C ALA A 100 -20.78 9.89 -14.03
N GLY A 101 -22.03 9.39 -13.97
CA GLY A 101 -22.31 8.03 -13.50
C GLY A 101 -21.66 6.92 -14.33
N GLN A 102 -21.21 7.23 -15.55
CA GLN A 102 -20.49 6.30 -16.43
C GLN A 102 -18.99 6.24 -16.14
N TYR A 103 -18.48 7.11 -15.28
CA TYR A 103 -17.05 7.26 -15.00
C TYR A 103 -16.76 7.18 -13.50
N GLU A 104 -15.50 6.92 -13.19
CA GLU A 104 -14.97 6.97 -11.83
C GLU A 104 -13.65 7.73 -11.84
N ILE A 105 -13.50 8.65 -10.88
CA ILE A 105 -12.26 9.37 -10.65
C ILE A 105 -11.48 8.66 -9.54
N TRP A 106 -10.18 8.52 -9.76
CA TRP A 106 -9.24 7.93 -8.82
C TRP A 106 -8.14 8.94 -8.53
N PHE A 107 -7.78 9.08 -7.25
CA PHE A 107 -6.76 10.01 -6.81
C PHE A 107 -6.01 9.49 -5.58
N GLN A 108 -4.74 9.82 -5.46
CA GLN A 108 -3.92 9.53 -4.28
C GLN A 108 -2.94 10.65 -4.00
N LEU A 109 -2.50 10.75 -2.74
CA LEU A 109 -1.47 11.69 -2.29
C LEU A 109 -0.24 10.95 -1.78
N HIS A 110 0.94 11.48 -2.09
CA HIS A 110 2.15 11.16 -1.34
C HIS A 110 2.21 12.04 -0.10
N VAL A 111 2.22 11.46 1.09
CA VAL A 111 2.22 12.18 2.37
C VAL A 111 3.58 12.03 3.03
N ARG A 112 4.10 13.14 3.60
CA ARG A 112 5.38 13.16 4.32
C ARG A 112 5.41 12.05 5.37
N ASN A 113 6.52 11.29 5.40
CA ASN A 113 6.76 10.15 6.31
C ASN A 113 5.78 8.97 6.19
N LYS A 114 4.87 8.99 5.22
CA LYS A 114 3.87 7.94 4.96
C LYS A 114 3.99 7.36 3.55
N GLY A 115 4.62 8.07 2.63
CA GLY A 115 4.73 7.61 1.24
C GLY A 115 3.45 7.84 0.46
N TRP A 116 3.30 7.13 -0.66
CA TRP A 116 2.06 7.12 -1.42
C TRP A 116 0.95 6.43 -0.63
N MET A 117 -0.12 7.15 -0.36
CA MET A 117 -1.34 6.61 0.25
C MET A 117 -2.19 5.89 -0.80
N ASN A 118 -3.16 5.11 -0.34
CA ASN A 118 -4.05 4.35 -1.21
C ASN A 118 -4.75 5.26 -2.23
N TRP A 119 -5.01 4.69 -3.41
CA TRP A 119 -5.96 5.25 -4.36
C TRP A 119 -7.34 5.32 -3.74
N MET A 120 -7.93 6.50 -3.77
CA MET A 120 -9.27 6.80 -3.33
C MET A 120 -10.14 7.09 -4.55
N SER A 121 -11.42 6.73 -4.48
CA SER A 121 -12.34 6.99 -5.57
C SER A 121 -13.36 8.09 -5.24
N GLY A 122 -14.22 8.43 -6.20
CA GLY A 122 -15.11 9.58 -6.13
C GLY A 122 -15.88 9.70 -4.81
N GLY A 123 -15.68 10.81 -4.11
CA GLY A 123 -16.35 11.14 -2.84
C GLY A 123 -15.56 10.75 -1.60
N GLU A 124 -14.54 9.92 -1.72
CA GLU A 124 -13.66 9.53 -0.62
C GLU A 124 -12.59 10.58 -0.32
N LEU A 125 -11.80 10.38 0.73
CA LEU A 125 -10.77 11.33 1.18
C LEU A 125 -9.37 10.74 0.99
N ALA A 126 -8.48 11.45 0.31
CA ALA A 126 -7.07 11.08 0.19
C ALA A 126 -6.20 12.00 1.03
N GLY A 127 -5.21 11.47 1.75
CA GLY A 127 -4.30 12.22 2.61
C GLY A 127 -4.56 11.99 4.10
N THR A 128 -4.30 13.01 4.93
CA THR A 128 -4.50 12.93 6.39
C THR A 128 -5.23 14.15 6.93
N VAL A 129 -6.02 13.93 7.98
CA VAL A 129 -6.67 15.00 8.75
C VAL A 129 -6.26 14.83 10.21
N GLY A 130 -5.81 15.90 10.86
CA GLY A 130 -5.44 15.89 12.28
C GLY A 130 -4.06 15.32 12.62
N LEU A 131 -3.30 14.82 11.62
CA LEU A 131 -1.94 14.32 11.83
C LEU A 131 -0.84 15.36 11.59
N ALA A 132 -1.19 16.56 11.11
CA ALA A 132 -0.24 17.61 10.72
C ALA A 132 0.84 17.12 9.74
N LEU A 133 0.43 16.28 8.77
CA LEU A 133 1.33 15.76 7.72
C LEU A 133 0.94 16.35 6.36
N GLN A 134 1.90 17.05 5.74
CA GLN A 134 1.77 17.59 4.39
C GLN A 134 1.70 16.51 3.31
N ALA A 135 0.92 16.79 2.27
CA ALA A 135 1.08 16.15 0.97
C ALA A 135 2.28 16.74 0.22
N GLU A 136 2.99 15.90 -0.53
CA GLU A 136 4.16 16.27 -1.35
C GLU A 136 3.94 16.02 -2.84
N ASP A 137 2.99 15.15 -3.18
CA ASP A 137 2.71 14.74 -4.55
C ASP A 137 1.26 14.25 -4.70
N ILE A 138 0.72 14.28 -5.92
CA ILE A 138 -0.64 13.86 -6.26
C ILE A 138 -0.66 13.15 -7.61
N ARG A 139 -1.52 12.13 -7.71
CA ARG A 139 -1.90 11.52 -8.99
C ARG A 139 -3.41 11.51 -9.11
N ILE A 140 -3.92 11.74 -10.32
CA ILE A 140 -5.37 11.79 -10.60
C ILE A 140 -5.65 11.19 -11.98
N MET A 141 -6.64 10.30 -12.07
CA MET A 141 -7.09 9.71 -13.33
C MET A 141 -8.59 9.47 -13.34
N VAL A 142 -9.18 9.39 -14.53
CA VAL A 142 -10.60 9.06 -14.72
C VAL A 142 -10.71 7.88 -15.66
N PHE A 143 -11.52 6.88 -15.28
CA PHE A 143 -11.84 5.75 -16.13
C PHE A 143 -13.34 5.67 -16.37
N LYS A 144 -13.72 5.06 -17.49
CA LYS A 144 -15.09 4.57 -17.64
C LYS A 144 -15.32 3.42 -16.67
N LYS A 145 -16.45 3.40 -15.98
CA LYS A 145 -16.80 2.31 -15.06
C LYS A 145 -16.84 0.99 -15.81
N GLY A 146 -16.30 -0.05 -15.18
CA GLY A 146 -16.23 -1.40 -15.75
C GLY A 146 -15.08 -1.62 -16.75
N VAL A 147 -14.17 -0.65 -16.92
CA VAL A 147 -12.90 -0.89 -17.63
C VAL A 147 -11.93 -1.60 -16.69
N SER A 148 -11.54 -2.83 -17.04
CA SER A 148 -10.41 -3.54 -16.43
C SER A 148 -9.19 -3.40 -17.33
N LEU A 149 -8.05 -3.06 -16.74
CA LEU A 149 -6.79 -2.82 -17.45
C LEU A 149 -6.20 -4.15 -17.92
N LYS A 150 -6.19 -4.42 -19.23
CA LYS A 150 -5.34 -5.47 -19.83
C LYS A 150 -3.95 -4.87 -20.06
N THR A 151 -2.95 -5.44 -19.41
CA THR A 151 -1.57 -4.97 -19.37
C THR A 151 -0.84 -5.15 -20.72
N ASP A 152 -0.37 -4.05 -21.33
CA ASP A 152 0.48 -4.03 -22.53
C ASP A 152 1.86 -3.40 -22.30
N GLY A 153 2.32 -3.35 -21.04
CA GLY A 153 3.73 -3.07 -20.73
C GLY A 153 4.13 -1.59 -20.59
N VAL A 154 3.17 -0.67 -20.52
CA VAL A 154 3.39 0.67 -19.94
C VAL A 154 2.55 0.76 -18.67
N VAL A 155 3.20 0.80 -17.51
CA VAL A 155 2.56 0.60 -16.20
C VAL A 155 1.72 1.84 -15.82
N GLY A 156 0.42 1.79 -16.12
CA GLY A 156 -0.63 2.36 -15.29
C GLY A 156 -1.12 1.32 -14.27
N PHE A 157 -2.06 1.73 -13.40
CA PHE A 157 -2.75 0.86 -12.43
C PHE A 157 -3.13 -0.49 -13.06
N VAL A 158 -2.91 -1.59 -12.35
CA VAL A 158 -3.43 -2.91 -12.71
C VAL A 158 -4.16 -3.39 -11.48
N GLU A 159 -5.48 -3.44 -11.59
CA GLU A 159 -6.30 -4.14 -10.62
C GLU A 159 -6.06 -5.64 -10.80
N TYR A 160 -5.39 -6.27 -9.84
CA TYR A 160 -5.57 -7.70 -9.64
C TYR A 160 -6.88 -7.90 -8.88
N VAL A 161 -7.96 -8.15 -9.61
CA VAL A 161 -9.15 -8.77 -9.01
C VAL A 161 -8.80 -10.24 -8.82
N ALA A 162 -8.46 -10.60 -7.58
CA ALA A 162 -8.45 -12.02 -7.21
C ALA A 162 -9.83 -12.59 -7.57
N PRO A 163 -9.93 -13.76 -8.22
CA PRO A 163 -11.19 -14.51 -8.21
C PRO A 163 -11.68 -14.53 -6.75
N PRO A 164 -13.00 -14.43 -6.48
CA PRO A 164 -13.49 -14.63 -5.12
C PRO A 164 -12.78 -15.87 -4.59
N ALA A 165 -12.09 -15.72 -3.46
CA ALA A 165 -11.44 -16.85 -2.82
C ALA A 165 -12.52 -17.92 -2.75
N GLN A 166 -12.38 -18.97 -3.56
CA GLN A 166 -13.16 -20.15 -3.31
C GLN A 166 -12.78 -20.50 -1.88
N ASP A 167 -13.79 -20.72 -1.03
CA ASP A 167 -13.57 -21.25 0.31
C ASP A 167 -12.45 -22.26 0.20
N PRO A 168 -11.33 -22.09 0.94
CA PRO A 168 -10.20 -22.98 0.77
C PRO A 168 -10.76 -24.37 0.92
N VAL A 169 -10.64 -25.16 -0.16
CA VAL A 169 -10.87 -26.58 -0.09
C VAL A 169 -10.03 -27.01 1.11
N ALA A 170 -10.68 -27.53 2.15
CA ALA A 170 -9.99 -28.07 3.30
C ALA A 170 -9.09 -29.19 2.78
N ASN A 171 -7.87 -28.81 2.42
CA ASN A 171 -6.86 -29.67 1.82
C ASN A 171 -5.82 -29.85 2.90
N ALA A 172 -5.43 -31.09 3.15
CA ALA A 172 -4.58 -31.49 4.27
C ALA A 172 -3.19 -30.82 4.28
N ASN A 173 -2.84 -30.06 3.24
CA ASN A 173 -1.55 -29.41 3.03
C ASN A 173 -1.53 -27.90 3.37
N MET A 174 -2.66 -27.31 3.78
CA MET A 174 -2.73 -25.91 4.21
C MET A 174 -2.39 -25.77 5.70
N ALA A 175 -1.60 -24.75 6.04
CA ALA A 175 -1.26 -24.42 7.42
C ALA A 175 -2.26 -23.42 8.02
N GLY A 176 -2.73 -22.48 7.21
CA GLY A 176 -3.77 -21.50 7.52
C GLY A 176 -4.75 -21.30 6.36
N LYS A 177 -5.52 -20.21 6.40
CA LYS A 177 -6.48 -19.85 5.35
C LYS A 177 -5.78 -19.52 4.02
N TYR A 178 -4.60 -18.90 4.09
CA TYR A 178 -3.88 -18.45 2.89
C TYR A 178 -2.48 -19.03 2.70
N PHE A 179 -1.94 -19.72 3.71
CA PHE A 179 -0.55 -20.19 3.71
C PHE A 179 -0.49 -21.72 3.76
N SER A 180 0.34 -22.30 2.90
CA SER A 180 0.57 -23.75 2.86
C SER A 180 1.70 -24.17 3.80
N TRP A 181 1.71 -25.41 4.28
CA TRP A 181 2.83 -25.90 5.07
C TRP A 181 4.17 -25.79 4.32
N ALA A 182 4.17 -26.06 3.00
CA ALA A 182 5.36 -25.97 2.16
C ALA A 182 5.96 -24.55 2.09
N GLU A 183 5.12 -23.51 2.14
CA GLU A 183 5.57 -22.11 2.15
C GLU A 183 6.28 -21.75 3.46
N LEU A 184 5.83 -22.34 4.57
CA LEU A 184 6.34 -22.07 5.92
C LEU A 184 7.53 -22.94 6.30
N ALA A 185 7.84 -23.95 5.48
CA ALA A 185 8.90 -24.93 5.74
C ALA A 185 10.30 -24.32 5.74
N CYS A 186 11.21 -25.00 6.44
CA CYS A 186 12.63 -24.68 6.43
C CYS A 186 13.19 -24.67 5.00
N ASP A 187 14.06 -23.70 4.71
CA ASP A 187 14.71 -23.55 3.40
C ASP A 187 15.49 -24.81 2.97
N CYS A 188 15.86 -25.67 3.92
CA CYS A 188 16.45 -26.98 3.64
C CYS A 188 15.63 -27.83 2.66
N ALA A 189 14.30 -27.71 2.68
CA ALA A 189 13.39 -28.46 1.82
C ALA A 189 13.01 -27.72 0.54
N LYS A 190 13.34 -26.43 0.42
CA LYS A 190 13.01 -25.63 -0.76
C LYS A 190 13.95 -26.00 -1.91
N PRO A 191 13.43 -26.30 -3.12
CA PRO A 191 14.27 -26.66 -4.27
C PRO A 191 15.32 -25.61 -4.64
N GLU A 192 15.04 -24.34 -4.31
CA GLU A 192 15.88 -23.18 -4.59
C GLU A 192 17.16 -23.15 -3.77
N TYR A 193 17.12 -23.62 -2.51
CA TYR A 193 18.26 -23.63 -1.60
C TYR A 193 18.81 -25.04 -1.39
N GLY A 194 17.91 -26.01 -1.12
CA GLY A 194 18.20 -27.43 -1.13
C GLY A 194 19.31 -27.86 -0.17
N PHE A 195 19.46 -27.20 0.98
CA PHE A 195 20.56 -27.49 1.91
C PHE A 195 20.55 -28.94 2.42
N GLY A 196 19.38 -29.58 2.49
CA GLY A 196 19.25 -31.01 2.79
C GLY A 196 19.55 -31.41 4.24
N TRP A 197 19.62 -30.46 5.18
CA TRP A 197 19.87 -30.74 6.60
C TRP A 197 18.61 -31.19 7.37
N CYS A 198 17.42 -30.83 6.88
CA CYS A 198 16.15 -31.39 7.31
C CYS A 198 15.17 -31.50 6.14
N ASP A 199 14.03 -32.17 6.37
CA ASP A 199 12.94 -32.35 5.40
C ASP A 199 11.98 -31.16 5.32
N GLY A 200 12.32 -30.03 5.96
CA GLY A 200 11.47 -28.83 6.07
C GLY A 200 10.90 -28.64 7.47
N TYR A 201 10.78 -29.72 8.26
CA TYR A 201 10.17 -29.72 9.58
C TYR A 201 11.07 -30.47 10.56
N PRO A 202 12.10 -29.80 11.13
CA PRO A 202 13.03 -30.47 12.03
C PRO A 202 12.30 -31.10 13.21
N GLU A 203 12.47 -32.41 13.42
CA GLU A 203 11.85 -33.14 14.53
C GLU A 203 12.41 -32.64 15.87
N GLN A 204 11.64 -31.79 16.53
CA GLN A 204 11.67 -31.63 17.98
C GLN A 204 10.27 -31.26 18.46
N ASP A 205 9.44 -32.30 18.51
CA ASP A 205 8.15 -32.37 19.20
C ASP A 205 7.00 -31.57 18.55
N LEU A 206 6.26 -32.26 17.66
CA LEU A 206 4.91 -31.91 17.17
C LEU A 206 3.89 -31.58 18.29
N LYS A 207 4.30 -31.61 19.57
CA LYS A 207 3.53 -31.26 20.77
C LYS A 207 3.73 -29.82 21.27
N ASN A 208 4.73 -29.08 20.78
CA ASN A 208 4.95 -27.66 21.14
C ASN A 208 4.53 -26.71 20.01
N GLN A 209 3.31 -26.91 19.50
CA GLN A 209 2.74 -26.20 18.35
C GLN A 209 2.52 -24.71 18.65
N ASN A 210 3.57 -23.89 18.62
CA ASN A 210 3.47 -22.44 18.69
C ASN A 210 3.29 -21.78 17.31
N ALA A 211 3.44 -22.54 16.22
CA ALA A 211 3.16 -22.10 14.85
C ALA A 211 1.72 -21.61 14.60
N PRO A 212 0.65 -22.21 15.18
CA PRO A 212 -0.73 -21.76 14.97
C PRO A 212 -0.97 -20.29 15.31
N TYR A 213 -0.30 -19.77 16.34
CA TYR A 213 -0.39 -18.36 16.72
C TYR A 213 0.12 -17.45 15.59
N LEU A 214 1.29 -17.79 15.03
CA LEU A 214 1.88 -17.00 13.97
C LEU A 214 1.11 -17.14 12.64
N ILE A 215 0.56 -18.32 12.36
CA ILE A 215 -0.30 -18.55 11.20
C ILE A 215 -1.58 -17.70 11.30
N ASP A 216 -2.23 -17.64 12.46
CA ASP A 216 -3.39 -16.76 12.70
C ASP A 216 -3.03 -15.28 12.50
N ILE A 217 -1.85 -14.85 12.94
CA ILE A 217 -1.35 -13.48 12.66
C ILE A 217 -1.21 -13.24 11.16
N LEU A 218 -0.57 -14.16 10.44
CA LEU A 218 -0.35 -14.02 9.00
C LEU A 218 -1.69 -13.97 8.23
N ASP A 219 -2.65 -14.83 8.57
CA ASP A 219 -3.98 -14.81 7.95
C ASP A 219 -4.71 -13.48 8.20
N ARG A 220 -4.72 -13.01 9.46
CA ARG A 220 -5.37 -11.73 9.82
C ARG A 220 -4.68 -10.53 9.20
N LEU A 221 -3.36 -10.51 9.20
CA LEU A 221 -2.58 -9.43 8.61
C LEU A 221 -2.81 -9.36 7.11
N ARG A 222 -2.89 -10.51 6.43
CA ARG A 222 -3.19 -10.59 5.00
C ARG A 222 -4.59 -10.04 4.69
N GLU A 223 -5.57 -10.40 5.51
CA GLU A 223 -6.94 -9.88 5.38
C GLU A 223 -7.02 -8.38 5.65
N TYR A 224 -6.35 -7.92 6.69
CA TYR A 224 -6.34 -6.52 7.10
C TYR A 224 -5.67 -5.61 6.07
N LEU A 225 -4.52 -6.02 5.54
CA LEU A 225 -3.79 -5.26 4.52
C LEU A 225 -4.42 -5.39 3.13
N GLY A 226 -5.30 -6.38 2.93
CA GLY A 226 -5.87 -6.70 1.62
C GLY A 226 -4.80 -7.05 0.57
N ALA A 227 -3.63 -7.50 1.03
CA ALA A 227 -2.43 -7.67 0.20
C ALA A 227 -1.79 -9.04 0.41
N MET A 228 -1.08 -9.53 -0.61
CA MET A 228 -0.29 -10.76 -0.50
C MET A 228 0.84 -10.55 0.52
N ILE A 229 1.04 -11.53 1.39
CA ILE A 229 2.23 -11.62 2.24
C ILE A 229 3.16 -12.67 1.65
N ILE A 230 4.42 -12.31 1.48
CA ILE A 230 5.50 -13.23 1.08
C ILE A 230 6.24 -13.62 2.37
N VAL A 231 6.17 -14.88 2.75
CA VAL A 231 6.97 -15.42 3.86
C VAL A 231 8.35 -15.78 3.34
N THR A 232 9.36 -14.98 3.67
CA THR A 232 10.74 -15.21 3.21
C THR A 232 11.44 -16.24 4.08
N SER A 233 11.08 -16.33 5.37
CA SER A 233 11.58 -17.34 6.30
C SER A 233 10.62 -17.53 7.46
N MET A 234 10.35 -18.76 7.88
CA MET A 234 9.59 -19.04 9.11
C MET A 234 10.26 -20.13 9.93
N ILE A 235 10.09 -21.40 9.54
CA ILE A 235 10.73 -22.52 10.25
C ILE A 235 12.22 -22.55 9.90
N ARG A 236 13.10 -22.69 10.90
CA ARG A 236 14.51 -23.03 10.68
C ARG A 236 14.92 -24.21 11.56
N CYS A 237 15.63 -25.18 10.99
CA CYS A 237 16.42 -26.12 11.80
C CYS A 237 17.67 -25.42 12.35
N GLY A 238 18.38 -26.07 13.29
CA GLY A 238 19.62 -25.52 13.85
C GLY A 238 20.63 -25.13 12.78
N ASP A 239 20.94 -26.05 11.86
CA ASP A 239 21.91 -25.81 10.78
C ASP A 239 21.49 -24.67 9.84
N CYS A 240 20.20 -24.59 9.50
CA CYS A 240 19.67 -23.52 8.65
C CYS A 240 19.69 -22.16 9.38
N ASN A 241 19.42 -22.14 10.68
CA ASN A 241 19.53 -20.94 11.49
C ASN A 241 20.98 -20.45 11.56
N ASP A 242 21.94 -21.35 11.78
CA ASP A 242 23.36 -21.02 11.82
C ASP A 242 23.89 -20.54 10.45
N HIS A 243 23.43 -21.16 9.36
CA HIS A 243 23.75 -20.74 7.99
C HIS A 243 23.35 -19.29 7.71
N TRP A 244 22.14 -18.90 8.13
CA TRP A 244 21.64 -17.53 8.00
C TRP A 244 22.17 -16.57 9.07
N GLY A 245 23.14 -16.99 9.88
CA GLY A 245 23.75 -16.17 10.94
C GLY A 245 22.82 -15.88 12.12
N GLY A 246 21.84 -16.76 12.35
CA GLY A 246 20.90 -16.66 13.45
C GLY A 246 21.57 -16.86 14.82
N ILE A 247 20.92 -16.35 15.87
CA ILE A 247 21.40 -16.49 17.25
C ILE A 247 20.90 -17.79 17.90
N SER A 248 21.60 -18.23 18.95
CA SER A 248 21.11 -19.27 19.84
C SER A 248 19.81 -18.83 20.51
N GLY A 249 18.78 -19.69 20.50
CA GLY A 249 17.45 -19.37 21.03
C GLY A 249 16.56 -18.55 20.10
N SER A 250 16.93 -18.43 18.82
CA SER A 250 16.11 -17.77 17.79
C SER A 250 14.69 -18.33 17.73
N TYR A 251 13.68 -17.44 17.70
CA TYR A 251 12.27 -17.83 17.57
C TYR A 251 11.94 -18.55 16.25
N HIS A 252 12.78 -18.47 15.22
CA HIS A 252 12.63 -19.31 14.02
C HIS A 252 12.85 -20.79 14.31
N THR A 253 13.71 -21.12 15.28
CA THR A 253 13.99 -22.52 15.69
C THR A 253 12.89 -23.10 16.57
N SER A 254 12.06 -22.26 17.19
CA SER A 254 10.84 -22.65 17.90
C SER A 254 9.54 -22.39 17.12
N TRP A 255 9.67 -22.01 15.84
CA TRP A 255 8.56 -21.78 14.89
C TRP A 255 7.60 -20.66 15.32
N GLN A 256 8.14 -19.68 16.02
CA GLN A 256 7.43 -18.53 16.59
C GLN A 256 7.77 -17.22 15.90
N ALA A 257 8.61 -17.26 14.86
CA ALA A 257 8.94 -16.09 14.08
C ALA A 257 8.79 -16.30 12.59
N ALA A 258 8.47 -15.21 11.90
CA ALA A 258 8.42 -15.14 10.44
C ALA A 258 9.06 -13.84 9.97
N ASP A 259 9.94 -13.95 8.98
CA ASP A 259 10.41 -12.85 8.18
C ASP A 259 9.47 -12.74 6.97
N ILE A 260 8.88 -11.57 6.78
CA ILE A 260 7.86 -11.32 5.77
C ILE A 260 8.14 -10.04 4.98
N VAL A 261 7.67 -10.06 3.73
CA VAL A 261 7.58 -8.89 2.87
C VAL A 261 6.14 -8.76 2.40
N VAL A 262 5.59 -7.55 2.48
CA VAL A 262 4.26 -7.24 1.94
C VAL A 262 4.45 -6.23 0.82
N PRO A 263 4.37 -6.65 -0.46
CA PRO A 263 4.54 -5.74 -1.58
C PRO A 263 3.60 -4.54 -1.47
N GLY A 264 4.15 -3.33 -1.63
CA GLY A 264 3.39 -2.08 -1.47
C GLY A 264 3.44 -1.47 -0.06
N PHE A 265 4.01 -2.16 0.92
CA PHE A 265 4.18 -1.64 2.28
C PHE A 265 5.65 -1.62 2.68
N THR A 266 6.04 -0.62 3.45
CA THR A 266 7.37 -0.60 4.09
C THR A 266 7.42 -1.61 5.23
N PRO A 267 8.62 -2.12 5.58
CA PRO A 267 8.78 -2.99 6.74
C PRO A 267 8.23 -2.43 8.05
N TYR A 268 8.30 -1.11 8.22
CA TYR A 268 7.75 -0.41 9.38
C TYR A 268 6.22 -0.46 9.41
N GLU A 269 5.54 -0.19 8.28
CA GLU A 269 4.08 -0.22 8.20
C GLU A 269 3.53 -1.61 8.46
N VAL A 270 4.19 -2.63 7.92
CA VAL A 270 3.86 -4.04 8.20
C VAL A 270 4.04 -4.36 9.68
N ALA A 271 5.14 -3.89 10.30
CA ALA A 271 5.41 -4.12 11.71
C ALA A 271 4.35 -3.48 12.64
N VAL A 272 3.97 -2.23 12.35
CA VAL A 272 2.92 -1.53 13.07
C VAL A 272 1.58 -2.22 12.90
N ALA A 273 1.18 -2.54 11.66
CA ALA A 273 -0.09 -3.22 11.40
C ALA A 273 -0.17 -4.58 12.11
N ALA A 274 0.90 -5.38 12.07
CA ALA A 274 0.96 -6.66 12.75
C ALA A 274 0.82 -6.50 14.27
N ASN A 275 1.54 -5.54 14.87
CA ASN A 275 1.48 -5.30 16.30
C ASN A 275 0.11 -4.75 16.76
N GLU A 276 -0.46 -3.76 16.06
CA GLU A 276 -1.75 -3.17 16.43
C GLU A 276 -2.92 -4.15 16.28
N LEU A 277 -2.88 -4.98 15.23
CA LEU A 277 -3.95 -5.93 14.93
C LEU A 277 -3.95 -7.13 15.88
N THR A 278 -2.77 -7.59 16.31
CA THR A 278 -2.61 -8.92 16.95
C THR A 278 -1.84 -8.91 18.27
N GLY A 279 -1.18 -7.80 18.61
CA GLY A 279 -0.28 -7.71 19.75
C GLY A 279 1.06 -8.43 19.58
N CYS A 280 1.37 -8.96 18.39
CA CYS A 280 2.64 -9.63 18.13
C CYS A 280 3.83 -8.66 18.25
N GLY A 281 5.00 -9.16 18.64
CA GLY A 281 6.23 -8.39 18.52
C GLY A 281 6.60 -8.25 17.04
N ALA A 282 7.09 -7.08 16.64
CA ALA A 282 7.48 -6.85 15.26
C ALA A 282 8.77 -6.01 15.15
N ARG A 283 9.81 -6.63 14.61
CA ARG A 283 11.06 -5.99 14.24
C ARG A 283 11.00 -5.62 12.75
N TYR A 284 11.49 -4.45 12.38
CA TYR A 284 11.61 -4.08 10.97
C TYR A 284 13.06 -3.78 10.59
N TYR A 285 13.44 -4.23 9.38
CA TYR A 285 14.75 -4.02 8.78
C TYR A 285 14.57 -3.14 7.54
N ARG A 286 14.91 -1.87 7.68
CA ARG A 286 14.73 -0.85 6.63
C ARG A 286 15.63 -1.10 5.42
N SER A 287 16.90 -1.43 5.67
CA SER A 287 17.95 -1.68 4.70
C SER A 287 17.76 -3.01 3.98
N SER A 288 17.34 -4.05 4.72
CA SER A 288 17.10 -5.38 4.16
C SER A 288 15.68 -5.57 3.61
N GLY A 289 14.77 -4.65 3.87
CA GLY A 289 13.45 -4.59 3.23
C GLY A 289 12.42 -5.60 3.74
N PHE A 290 12.53 -6.10 4.98
CA PHE A 290 11.60 -7.09 5.53
C PHE A 290 11.22 -6.82 7.00
N THR A 291 10.10 -7.43 7.42
CA THR A 291 9.58 -7.39 8.79
C THR A 291 9.70 -8.76 9.43
N HIS A 292 10.24 -8.81 10.64
CA HIS A 292 10.30 -10.01 11.46
C HIS A 292 9.21 -9.96 12.54
N LEU A 293 8.27 -10.90 12.48
CA LEU A 293 7.23 -11.08 13.48
C LEU A 293 7.69 -12.09 14.53
N GLU A 294 7.33 -11.86 15.79
CA GLU A 294 7.71 -12.71 16.92
C GLU A 294 6.64 -12.67 18.04
N PRO A 295 6.77 -13.48 19.11
CA PRO A 295 5.80 -13.50 20.20
C PRO A 295 5.55 -12.13 20.86
N PRO A 296 4.38 -11.95 21.52
CA PRO A 296 4.04 -10.72 22.24
C PRO A 296 5.07 -10.33 23.30
N GLY A 297 5.21 -9.02 23.52
CA GLY A 297 6.03 -8.45 24.59
C GLY A 297 7.24 -7.64 24.12
N CYS A 298 7.57 -7.71 22.83
CA CYS A 298 8.72 -6.99 22.27
C CYS A 298 8.35 -5.63 21.62
N GLY A 299 7.05 -5.39 21.36
CA GLY A 299 6.58 -4.15 20.72
C GLY A 299 7.04 -4.00 19.27
N VAL A 300 7.03 -2.76 18.75
CA VAL A 300 7.54 -2.43 17.41
C VAL A 300 8.88 -1.70 17.53
N TYR A 301 9.92 -2.19 16.88
CA TYR A 301 11.24 -1.54 16.92
C TYR A 301 12.10 -1.82 15.68
N CYS A 302 12.99 -0.87 15.38
CA CYS A 302 14.01 -1.01 14.34
C CYS A 302 15.12 -1.90 14.90
N GLN A 303 15.53 -2.94 14.17
CA GLN A 303 16.60 -3.84 14.60
C GLN A 303 17.99 -3.45 14.07
N GLU A 304 18.03 -2.48 13.14
CA GLU A 304 19.26 -1.89 12.60
C GLU A 304 19.96 -0.94 13.56
#